data_AF-A0A7C4HBS9-F1
#
_entry.id   AF-A0A7C4HBS9-F1
#
_cell.length_a   1.000
_cell.length_b   1.000
_cell.length_c   1.000
_cell.angle_alpha   90.00
_cell.angle_beta   90.00
_cell.angle_gamma   90.00
#
_symmetry.space_group_name_H-M   'P 1'
#
loop_
_entity.id
_entity.type
_entity.pdbx_description
1 polymer ?
#
loop_
_entity_poly.entity_id
_entity_poly.type
_entity_poly.pdbx_seq_one_letter_code
_entity_poly.pdbx_strand_id
1 'polypeptide(L)'
;MVVINEIRLDNPIQAVFYIVINFAILLVVLGAFYILLKPGSRRKTSIYLSGEGEEVISFKSITPSTLNLYWFFIKRFAKKIYEHLVNTIHTGNLMDWVEFMVSWYGLLIIASILTTIIYMFMYKG
;
A
#
# COMPACT_ATOMS: atom_id res chain seq x y z
N MET A 1 31.30 17.81 -14.70
CA MET A 1 30.26 18.85 -14.67
C MET A 1 29.05 18.29 -15.39
N VAL A 2 28.07 17.76 -14.66
CA VAL A 2 26.82 17.25 -15.28
C VAL A 2 25.96 18.47 -15.54
N VAL A 3 25.80 18.84 -16.81
CA VAL A 3 24.88 19.90 -17.21
C VAL A 3 23.47 19.34 -17.00
N ILE A 4 22.86 19.69 -15.86
CA ILE A 4 21.45 19.44 -15.64
C ILE A 4 20.73 20.50 -16.49
N ASN A 5 20.25 20.09 -17.66
CA ASN A 5 19.38 20.95 -18.45
C ASN A 5 18.10 21.16 -17.64
N GLU A 6 17.89 22.37 -17.13
CA GLU A 6 16.62 22.74 -16.54
C GLU A 6 15.54 22.67 -17.62
N ILE A 7 14.61 21.73 -17.47
CA ILE A 7 13.48 21.60 -18.40
C ILE A 7 12.52 22.73 -18.08
N ARG A 8 12.62 23.82 -18.85
CA ARG A 8 11.63 24.89 -18.84
C ARG A 8 10.33 24.39 -19.44
N LEU A 9 9.35 24.16 -18.57
CA LEU A 9 7.99 23.78 -18.94
C LEU A 9 7.15 25.03 -19.13
N ASP A 10 7.45 25.79 -20.18
CA ASP A 10 6.81 27.08 -20.46
C ASP A 10 5.39 26.90 -21.04
N ASN A 11 5.07 25.70 -21.55
CA ASN A 11 3.78 25.36 -22.13
C ASN A 11 3.14 24.17 -21.37
N PRO A 12 1.90 24.31 -20.88
CA PRO A 12 1.22 23.26 -20.13
C PRO A 12 1.04 21.96 -20.93
N ILE A 13 0.92 22.05 -22.26
CA ILE A 13 0.80 20.86 -23.11
C ILE A 13 2.11 20.06 -23.12
N GLN A 14 3.26 20.74 -23.17
CA GLN A 14 4.58 20.09 -23.14
C GLN A 14 4.84 19.43 -21.79
N ALA A 15 4.41 20.06 -20.69
CA ALA A 15 4.47 19.48 -19.34
C ALA A 15 3.68 18.17 -19.24
N VAL A 16 2.46 18.15 -19.77
CA VAL A 16 1.61 16.94 -19.78
C VAL A 16 2.27 15.82 -20.57
N PHE A 17 2.80 16.09 -21.78
CA PHE A 17 3.50 15.07 -22.56
C PHE A 17 4.72 14.50 -21.83
N TYR A 18 5.50 15.36 -21.18
CA TYR A 18 6.68 14.92 -20.44
C TYR A 18 6.31 14.02 -19.25
N ILE A 19 5.27 14.38 -18.50
CA ILE A 19 4.77 13.58 -17.38
C ILE A 19 4.24 12.23 -17.88
N VAL A 20 3.45 12.21 -18.96
CA VAL A 20 2.88 10.98 -19.52
C VAL A 20 3.97 10.02 -19.99
N ILE A 21 5.02 10.52 -20.66
CA ILE A 21 6.14 9.69 -21.12
C ILE A 21 6.92 9.09 -19.94
N ASN A 22 7.25 9.90 -18.93
CA ASN A 22 7.94 9.40 -17.75
C ASN A 22 7.09 8.37 -16.98
N PHE A 23 5.78 8.58 -16.93
CA PHE A 23 4.85 7.64 -16.31
C PHE A 23 4.77 6.32 -17.09
N ALA A 24 4.75 6.37 -18.42
CA ALA A 24 4.79 5.18 -19.26
C ALA A 24 6.10 4.38 -19.06
N ILE A 25 7.24 5.07 -18.97
CA ILE A 25 8.54 4.44 -18.69
C ILE A 25 8.52 3.78 -17.30
N LEU A 26 7.99 4.47 -16.29
CA LEU A 26 7.86 3.93 -14.93
C LEU A 26 7.04 2.63 -14.92
N LEU A 27 5.89 2.60 -15.61
CA LEU A 27 5.03 1.41 -15.69
C LEU A 27 5.73 0.24 -16.37
N VAL A 28 6.50 0.50 -17.43
CA VAL A 28 7.30 -0.54 -18.11
C VAL A 28 8.36 -1.11 -17.17
N VAL A 29 9.06 -0.25 -16.43
CA VAL A 29 10.08 -0.68 -15.46
C VAL A 29 9.45 -1.50 -14.33
N LEU A 30 8.32 -1.06 -13.77
CA LEU A 30 7.60 -1.80 -12.73
C LEU A 30 7.08 -3.15 -13.24
N GLY A 31 6.56 -3.19 -14.47
CA GLY A 31 6.13 -4.43 -15.12
C GLY A 31 7.28 -5.41 -15.32
N ALA A 32 8.46 -4.93 -15.72
CA ALA A 32 9.66 -5.74 -15.85
C ALA A 32 10.09 -6.32 -14.50
N PHE A 33 10.11 -5.50 -13.43
CA PHE A 33 10.39 -5.98 -12.08
C PHE A 33 9.39 -7.02 -11.59
N TYR A 34 8.10 -6.82 -11.85
CA TYR A 34 7.07 -7.79 -11.49
C TYR A 34 7.31 -9.15 -12.14
N ILE A 35 7.62 -9.17 -13.44
CA ILE A 35 7.88 -10.43 -14.17
C ILE A 35 9.16 -11.10 -13.65
N LEU A 36 10.22 -10.33 -13.39
CA LEU A 36 11.49 -10.84 -12.85
C LEU A 36 11.37 -11.37 -11.43
N LEU A 37 10.55 -10.73 -10.58
CA LEU A 37 10.45 -11.04 -9.16
C LEU A 37 9.28 -11.97 -8.81
N LYS A 38 8.45 -12.37 -9.78
CA LYS A 38 7.27 -13.21 -9.54
C LYS A 38 7.69 -14.61 -9.04
N PRO A 39 7.39 -14.99 -7.78
CA PRO A 39 7.73 -16.32 -7.28
C PRO A 39 6.77 -17.39 -7.85
N GLY A 40 7.34 -18.52 -8.28
CA GLY A 40 6.61 -19.60 -8.97
C GLY A 40 5.61 -20.39 -8.11
N SER A 41 5.71 -20.36 -6.78
CA SER A 41 4.65 -20.83 -5.89
C SER A 41 4.81 -20.23 -4.48
N ARG A 42 3.70 -19.85 -3.85
CA ARG A 42 3.66 -19.49 -2.42
C ARG A 42 3.02 -20.64 -1.65
N ARG A 43 3.77 -21.27 -0.74
CA ARG A 43 3.23 -22.27 0.18
C ARG A 43 2.37 -21.57 1.24
N LYS A 44 1.06 -21.82 1.24
CA LYS A 44 0.18 -21.39 2.33
C LYS A 44 0.38 -22.34 3.52
N THR A 45 1.04 -21.89 4.57
CA THR A 45 1.10 -22.62 5.86
C THR A 45 0.14 -21.96 6.84
N SER A 46 -0.87 -22.70 7.29
CA SER A 46 -1.68 -22.32 8.45
C SER A 46 -0.82 -22.35 9.71
N ILE A 47 -0.99 -21.36 10.59
CA ILE A 47 -0.23 -21.24 11.84
C ILE A 47 -0.70 -22.36 12.78
N TYR A 48 0.20 -23.25 13.18
CA TYR A 48 -0.04 -24.28 14.18
C TYR A 48 0.37 -23.77 15.56
N LEU A 49 -0.58 -23.65 16.49
CA LEU A 49 -0.30 -23.35 17.89
C LEU A 49 -0.41 -24.64 18.70
N SER A 50 0.75 -25.23 19.01
CA SER A 50 0.90 -26.37 19.93
C SER A 50 -0.02 -27.58 19.66
N GLY A 51 -0.36 -27.84 18.40
CA GLY A 51 -1.10 -29.05 17.99
C GLY A 51 -2.63 -28.94 18.02
N GLU A 52 -3.21 -27.78 18.37
CA GLU A 52 -4.66 -27.57 18.33
C GLU A 52 -5.08 -26.61 17.19
N GLY A 53 -6.23 -26.87 16.58
CA GLY A 53 -6.85 -25.98 15.59
C GLY A 53 -7.42 -24.71 16.23
N GLU A 54 -7.46 -23.61 15.48
CA GLU A 54 -7.96 -22.30 15.95
C GLU A 54 -9.39 -22.36 16.54
N GLU A 55 -10.17 -23.39 16.19
CA GLU A 55 -11.51 -23.64 16.73
C GLU A 55 -11.59 -23.76 18.27
N VAL A 56 -10.58 -24.27 18.95
CA VAL A 56 -10.66 -24.63 20.39
C VAL A 56 -10.64 -23.41 21.33
N ILE A 57 -10.03 -22.29 20.89
CA ILE A 57 -9.80 -21.11 21.73
C ILE A 57 -11.04 -20.20 21.80
N SER A 58 -12.06 -20.47 20.99
CA SER A 58 -13.20 -19.56 20.80
C SER A 58 -14.27 -19.63 21.89
N PHE A 59 -14.36 -20.70 22.68
CA PHE A 59 -15.55 -21.01 23.49
C PHE A 59 -15.50 -20.68 24.99
N LYS A 60 -14.34 -20.27 25.55
CA LYS A 60 -14.20 -20.13 27.00
C LYS A 60 -14.32 -18.68 27.46
N SER A 61 -15.43 -18.40 28.14
CA SER A 61 -15.77 -17.22 28.97
C SER A 61 -16.04 -15.88 28.28
N ILE A 62 -17.32 -15.64 27.95
CA ILE A 62 -17.88 -14.29 27.78
C ILE A 62 -18.83 -14.04 28.96
N THR A 63 -18.32 -13.39 30.01
CA THR A 63 -19.17 -12.72 31.01
C THR A 63 -19.10 -11.22 30.72
N PRO A 64 -20.24 -10.53 30.44
CA PRO A 64 -20.24 -9.17 29.94
C PRO A 64 -19.92 -8.19 31.06
N SER A 65 -18.65 -7.81 31.16
CA SER A 65 -18.17 -6.67 31.92
C SER A 65 -17.50 -5.70 30.96
N THR A 66 -17.71 -4.40 31.14
CA THR A 66 -17.08 -3.34 30.33
C THR A 66 -15.55 -3.44 30.35
N LEU A 67 -14.98 -3.86 31.48
CA LEU A 67 -13.54 -4.12 31.61
C LEU A 67 -13.09 -5.33 30.77
N ASN A 68 -13.92 -6.38 30.72
CA ASN A 68 -13.66 -7.56 29.90
C ASN A 68 -13.80 -7.24 28.41
N LEU A 69 -14.75 -6.38 28.01
CA LEU A 69 -14.90 -5.90 26.63
C LEU A 69 -13.72 -5.04 26.19
N TYR A 70 -13.26 -4.12 27.05
CA TYR A 70 -12.06 -3.32 26.80
C TYR A 70 -10.83 -4.21 26.61
N TRP A 71 -10.61 -5.16 27.53
CA TRP A 71 -9.48 -6.08 27.43
C TRP A 71 -9.59 -7.08 26.29
N PHE A 72 -10.81 -7.51 25.94
CA PHE A 72 -11.06 -8.34 24.76
C PHE A 72 -10.73 -7.57 23.48
N PHE A 73 -11.19 -6.33 23.36
CA PHE A 73 -10.88 -5.47 22.22
C PHE A 73 -9.37 -5.24 22.10
N ILE A 74 -8.69 -4.87 23.19
CA ILE A 74 -7.25 -4.66 23.15
C ILE A 74 -6.50 -5.96 22.81
N LYS A 75 -6.82 -7.07 23.46
CA LYS A 75 -6.07 -8.33 23.28
C LYS A 75 -6.37 -9.05 21.97
N ARG A 76 -7.58 -8.96 21.43
CA ARG A 76 -7.94 -9.66 20.18
C ARG A 76 -7.93 -8.76 18.96
N PHE A 77 -8.30 -7.49 19.09
CA PHE A 77 -8.38 -6.60 17.95
C PHE A 77 -7.10 -5.77 17.83
N ALA A 78 -6.79 -4.96 18.85
CA ALA A 78 -5.62 -4.06 18.77
C ALA A 78 -4.30 -4.83 18.66
N LYS A 79 -4.12 -5.90 19.44
CA LYS A 79 -2.92 -6.75 19.36
C LYS A 79 -2.81 -7.46 18.01
N LYS A 80 -3.92 -7.99 17.46
CA LYS A 80 -3.91 -8.70 16.17
C LYS A 80 -3.67 -7.75 15.01
N ILE A 81 -4.18 -6.53 15.09
CA ILE A 81 -3.88 -5.45 14.14
C ILE A 81 -2.42 -5.04 14.25
N TYR A 82 -1.92 -4.80 15.46
CA TYR A 82 -0.52 -4.45 15.67
C TYR A 82 0.42 -5.55 15.16
N GLU A 83 0.17 -6.81 15.51
CA GLU A 83 0.93 -7.96 15.01
C GLU A 83 0.80 -8.10 13.49
N HIS A 84 -0.38 -7.88 12.92
CA HIS A 84 -0.57 -7.91 11.48
C HIS A 84 0.18 -6.78 10.78
N LEU A 85 0.10 -5.55 11.26
CA LEU A 85 0.84 -4.42 10.71
C LEU A 85 2.33 -4.63 10.86
N VAL A 86 2.82 -5.00 12.04
CA VAL A 86 4.24 -5.24 12.27
C VAL A 86 4.74 -6.40 11.42
N ASN A 87 4.02 -7.53 11.35
CA ASN A 87 4.45 -8.67 10.55
C ASN A 87 4.31 -8.43 9.04
N THR A 88 3.36 -7.59 8.59
CA THR A 88 3.18 -7.25 7.17
C THR A 88 4.15 -6.15 6.73
N ILE A 89 4.52 -5.22 7.62
CA ILE A 89 5.48 -4.15 7.34
C ILE A 89 6.92 -4.63 7.56
N HIS A 90 7.15 -5.60 8.45
CA HIS A 90 8.44 -6.23 8.71
C HIS A 90 8.49 -7.70 8.23
N THR A 91 7.82 -8.03 7.12
CA THR A 91 8.06 -9.31 6.43
C THR A 91 9.49 -9.41 5.88
N GLY A 92 10.21 -8.29 5.78
CA GLY A 92 11.51 -8.20 5.11
C GLY A 92 11.41 -8.40 3.59
N ASN A 93 10.20 -8.58 3.08
CA ASN A 93 9.92 -8.80 1.68
C ASN A 93 9.63 -7.46 1.01
N LEU A 94 10.54 -7.03 0.15
CA LEU A 94 10.43 -5.77 -0.59
C LEU A 94 9.11 -5.67 -1.38
N MET A 95 8.55 -6.80 -1.80
CA MET A 95 7.32 -6.83 -2.61
C MET A 95 6.09 -6.32 -1.86
N ASP A 96 5.96 -6.61 -0.56
CA ASP A 96 4.81 -6.17 0.23
C ASP A 96 4.88 -4.63 0.46
N TRP A 97 6.09 -4.10 0.56
CA TRP A 97 6.32 -2.65 0.58
C TRP A 97 6.02 -2.00 -0.78
N VAL A 98 6.39 -2.64 -1.89
CA VAL A 98 6.07 -2.16 -3.25
C VAL A 98 4.56 -2.14 -3.47
N GLU A 99 3.81 -3.16 -3.06
CA GLU A 99 2.34 -3.18 -3.15
C GLU A 99 1.71 -2.05 -2.34
N PHE A 100 2.20 -1.80 -1.12
CA PHE A 100 1.77 -0.65 -0.32
C PHE A 100 2.07 0.68 -1.01
N MET A 101 3.28 0.83 -1.55
CA MET A 101 3.68 2.05 -2.25
C MET A 101 2.87 2.29 -3.53
N VAL A 102 2.59 1.26 -4.33
CA VAL A 102 1.74 1.35 -5.53
C VAL A 102 0.34 1.84 -5.17
N SER A 103 -0.23 1.33 -4.08
CA SER A 103 -1.53 1.78 -3.56
C SER A 103 -1.50 3.27 -3.21
N TRP A 104 -0.41 3.74 -2.59
CA TRP A 104 -0.23 5.14 -2.22
C TRP A 104 -0.03 6.06 -3.43
N TYR A 105 0.76 5.63 -4.42
CA TYR A 105 0.92 6.37 -5.67
C TYR A 105 -0.39 6.44 -6.48
N GLY A 106 -1.21 5.39 -6.46
CA GLY A 106 -2.55 5.42 -7.05
C GLY A 106 -3.42 6.53 -6.46
N LEU A 107 -3.38 6.72 -5.15
CA LEU A 107 -4.12 7.77 -4.45
C LEU A 107 -3.59 9.17 -4.84
N LEU A 108 -2.26 9.34 -4.90
CA LEU A 108 -1.64 10.59 -5.33
C LEU A 108 -1.98 10.96 -6.78
N ILE A 109 -2.11 9.98 -7.68
CA ILE A 109 -2.55 10.21 -9.06
C ILE A 109 -3.98 10.76 -9.09
N ILE A 110 -4.89 10.15 -8.34
CA ILE A 110 -6.27 10.64 -8.25
C ILE A 110 -6.30 12.06 -7.69
N ALA A 111 -5.53 12.34 -6.64
CA ALA A 111 -5.40 13.67 -6.08
C ALA A 111 -4.85 14.68 -7.10
N SER A 112 -3.84 14.30 -7.87
CA SER A 112 -3.25 15.13 -8.93
C SER A 112 -4.24 15.45 -10.05
N ILE A 113 -5.09 14.48 -10.44
CA ILE A 113 -6.13 14.71 -11.45
C ILE A 113 -7.16 15.71 -10.90
N LEU A 114 -7.59 15.53 -9.66
CA LEU A 114 -8.54 16.43 -9.00
C LEU A 114 -8.01 17.86 -8.90
N THR A 115 -6.77 18.05 -8.46
CA THR A 115 -6.16 19.39 -8.39
C THR A 115 -6.05 20.05 -9.76
N THR A 116 -5.73 19.27 -10.80
CA THR A 116 -5.68 19.77 -12.18
C THR A 116 -7.06 20.22 -12.67
N ILE A 117 -8.11 19.44 -12.38
CA ILE A 117 -9.50 19.81 -12.70
C ILE A 117 -9.88 21.11 -11.99
N ILE A 118 -9.63 21.19 -10.67
CA ILE A 118 -9.92 22.38 -9.86
C ILE A 118 -9.19 23.61 -10.43
N TYR A 119 -7.91 23.47 -10.78
CA TYR A 119 -7.13 24.54 -11.37
C TYR A 119 -7.73 25.04 -12.71
N MET A 120 -8.15 24.13 -13.59
CA MET A 120 -8.80 24.50 -14.85
C MET A 120 -10.13 25.23 -14.64
N PHE A 121 -10.91 24.85 -13.62
CA PHE A 121 -12.15 25.55 -13.26
C PHE A 121 -11.89 26.93 -12.66
N MET A 122 -10.88 27.07 -11.79
CA MET A 122 -10.51 28.36 -11.20
C MET A 122 -9.88 29.33 -12.21
N TYR A 123 -9.15 28.85 -13.21
CA TYR A 123 -8.52 29.70 -14.22
C TYR A 123 -9.49 30.20 -15.30
N LYS A 124 -10.63 29.51 -15.48
CA LYS A 124 -11.69 29.90 -16.42
C LYS A 124 -12.72 30.88 -15.85
N GLY A 125 -12.77 31.07 -14.54
CA GLY A 125 -13.63 32.06 -13.86
C GLY A 125 -12.87 33.34 -13.57
#